data_AF-A0A7I4YGE2-F1
#
_entry.id   AF-A0A7I4YGE2-F1
#
_cell.length_a   1.000
_cell.length_b   1.000
_cell.length_c   1.000
_cell.angle_alpha   90.00
_cell.angle_beta   90.00
_cell.angle_gamma   90.00
#
_symmetry.space_group_name_H-M   'P 1'
#
loop_
_entity.id
_entity.type
_entity.pdbx_description
1 polymer ?
#
loop_
_entity_poly.entity_id
_entity_poly.type
_entity_poly.pdbx_seq_one_letter_code
_entity_poly.pdbx_strand_id
1 'polypeptide(L)'
;MKEVYKEDALVKSIICKWHSKFASGDYSIEDEDRPGRSMKLDLNVLRSQVEVDPYQTTPELAVSLGESQPTVVRGLKSIGKVRKLGQWVPHALKQYDMNHRADMALSLPTVERTHTWLEQLVIGD
;
A
#
# COMPACT_ATOMS: atom_id res chain seq x y z
N MET A 1 -7.69 -40.24 -27.11
CA MET A 1 -7.21 -38.83 -27.16
C MET A 1 -7.01 -38.36 -28.60
N LYS A 2 -6.00 -38.85 -29.34
CA LYS A 2 -5.77 -38.41 -30.74
C LYS A 2 -6.91 -38.73 -31.71
N GLU A 3 -7.62 -39.83 -31.54
CA GLU A 3 -8.78 -40.16 -32.38
C GLU A 3 -9.95 -39.17 -32.20
N VAL A 4 -10.10 -38.61 -31.00
CA VAL A 4 -11.22 -37.72 -30.66
C VAL A 4 -10.85 -36.25 -30.89
N TYR A 5 -9.65 -35.85 -30.45
CA TYR A 5 -9.19 -34.45 -30.46
C TYR A 5 -8.22 -34.11 -31.58
N LYS A 6 -7.80 -35.09 -32.40
CA LYS A 6 -6.91 -34.91 -33.56
C LYS A 6 -5.66 -34.10 -33.22
N GLU A 7 -5.57 -32.88 -33.75
CA GLU A 7 -4.43 -31.97 -33.61
C GLU A 7 -4.42 -31.23 -32.26
N ASP A 8 -5.59 -31.06 -31.63
CA ASP A 8 -5.74 -30.44 -30.31
C ASP A 8 -5.49 -31.43 -29.15
N ALA A 9 -5.08 -32.66 -29.46
CA ALA A 9 -4.79 -33.66 -28.44
C ALA A 9 -3.55 -33.28 -27.62
N LEU A 10 -3.70 -33.33 -26.29
CA LEU A 10 -2.59 -33.07 -25.37
C LEU A 10 -1.39 -33.99 -25.63
N VAL A 11 -0.19 -33.42 -25.47
CA VAL A 11 1.07 -34.16 -25.59
C VAL A 11 1.18 -35.19 -24.47
N LYS A 12 1.77 -36.36 -24.75
CA LYS A 12 1.93 -37.46 -23.78
C LYS A 12 2.53 -37.01 -22.44
N SER A 13 3.48 -36.07 -22.45
CA SER A 13 4.09 -35.52 -21.22
C SER A 13 3.08 -34.81 -20.31
N ILE A 14 2.15 -34.05 -20.89
CA ILE A 14 1.07 -33.36 -20.16
C ILE A 14 0.13 -34.41 -19.55
N ILE A 15 -0.25 -35.43 -20.32
CA ILE A 15 -1.12 -36.51 -19.85
C ILE A 15 -0.49 -37.25 -18.66
N CYS A 16 0.79 -37.61 -18.75
CA CYS A 16 1.49 -38.28 -17.65
C CYS A 16 1.57 -37.38 -16.40
N LYS A 17 1.81 -36.07 -16.56
CA LYS A 17 1.85 -35.11 -15.45
C LYS A 17 0.51 -35.02 -14.72
N TRP A 18 -0.59 -34.90 -15.47
CA TRP A 18 -1.94 -34.89 -14.91
C TRP A 18 -2.33 -36.21 -14.25
N HIS A 19 -2.00 -37.34 -14.88
CA HIS A 19 -2.24 -38.66 -14.30
C HIS A 19 -1.52 -38.83 -12.95
N SER A 20 -0.26 -38.40 -12.84
CA SER A 20 0.46 -38.42 -11.57
C SER A 20 -0.17 -37.51 -10.51
N LYS A 21 -0.61 -36.30 -10.89
CA LYS A 21 -1.31 -35.36 -10.01
C LYS A 21 -2.59 -35.99 -9.43
N PHE A 22 -3.41 -36.57 -10.30
CA PHE A 22 -4.63 -37.28 -9.89
C PHE A 22 -4.34 -38.53 -9.05
N ALA A 23 -3.27 -39.27 -9.35
CA ALA A 23 -2.85 -40.43 -8.55
C ALA A 23 -2.38 -40.03 -7.14
N SER A 24 -1.86 -38.81 -6.96
CA SER A 24 -1.55 -38.25 -5.64
C SER A 24 -2.77 -37.73 -4.87
N GLY A 25 -3.98 -37.84 -5.43
CA GLY A 25 -5.23 -37.39 -4.80
C GLY A 25 -5.52 -35.90 -4.96
N ASP A 26 -4.72 -35.18 -5.75
CA ASP A 26 -4.98 -33.79 -6.13
C ASP A 26 -5.75 -33.74 -7.44
N TYR A 27 -7.05 -33.43 -7.34
CA TYR A 27 -7.97 -33.28 -8.48
C TYR A 27 -8.19 -31.81 -8.89
N SER A 28 -7.38 -30.88 -8.37
CA SER A 28 -7.47 -29.46 -8.76
C SER A 28 -7.10 -29.30 -10.23
N ILE A 29 -8.01 -28.70 -10.99
CA ILE A 29 -7.81 -28.39 -12.42
C ILE A 29 -7.18 -27.01 -12.60
N GLU A 30 -7.23 -26.17 -11.56
CA GLU A 30 -6.63 -24.84 -11.59
C GLU A 30 -5.10 -24.92 -11.71
N ASP A 31 -4.54 -23.96 -12.46
CA ASP A 31 -3.10 -23.76 -12.51
C ASP A 31 -2.61 -23.38 -11.11
N GLU A 32 -1.52 -24.00 -10.68
CA GLU A 32 -0.83 -23.55 -9.47
C GLU A 32 -0.28 -22.14 -9.66
N ASP A 33 -0.12 -21.42 -8.55
CA ASP A 33 0.54 -20.13 -8.52
C ASP A 33 1.90 -20.25 -9.21
N ARG A 34 2.00 -19.65 -10.39
CA ARG A 34 3.25 -19.65 -11.14
C ARG A 34 4.26 -18.82 -10.35
N PRO A 35 5.47 -19.32 -10.09
CA PRO A 35 6.52 -18.51 -9.51
C PRO A 35 6.80 -17.35 -10.48
N GLY A 36 6.31 -16.17 -10.12
CA GLY A 36 6.53 -14.95 -10.88
C GLY A 36 8.00 -14.56 -10.84
N ARG A 37 8.35 -13.49 -11.58
CA ARG A 37 9.69 -12.91 -11.49
C ARG A 37 9.89 -12.35 -10.08
N SER A 38 10.91 -12.84 -9.36
CA SER A 38 11.27 -12.28 -8.07
C SER A 38 11.70 -10.82 -8.23
N MET A 39 11.19 -9.96 -7.35
CA MET A 39 11.67 -8.58 -7.25
C MET A 39 12.97 -8.59 -6.44
N LYS A 40 14.06 -8.08 -7.03
CA LYS A 40 15.37 -8.01 -6.36
C LYS A 40 15.40 -7.00 -5.20
N LEU A 41 14.54 -5.98 -5.28
CA LEU A 41 14.43 -4.91 -4.30
C LEU A 41 13.91 -5.44 -2.95
N ASP A 42 14.63 -5.13 -1.88
CA ASP A 42 14.17 -5.35 -0.52
C ASP A 42 13.04 -4.36 -0.17
N LEU A 43 11.83 -4.88 -0.03
CA LEU A 43 10.64 -4.10 0.27
C LEU A 43 10.65 -3.52 1.69
N ASN A 44 11.36 -4.13 2.63
CA ASN A 44 11.46 -3.62 4.00
C ASN A 44 12.34 -2.38 4.05
N VAL A 45 13.45 -2.39 3.30
CA VAL A 45 14.34 -1.22 3.15
C VAL A 45 13.63 -0.08 2.42
N LEU A 46 12.89 -0.39 1.35
CA LEU A 46 12.06 0.62 0.68
C LEU A 46 11.05 1.24 1.66
N ARG A 47 10.39 0.40 2.47
CA ARG A 47 9.37 0.86 3.42
C ARG A 47 9.97 1.77 4.50
N SER A 48 11.09 1.39 5.09
CA SER A 48 11.73 2.19 6.15
C SER A 48 12.17 3.55 5.61
N GLN A 49 12.73 3.60 4.40
CA GLN A 49 13.17 4.85 3.79
C GLN A 49 11.99 5.83 3.53
N VAL A 50 10.87 5.31 3.03
CA VAL A 50 9.66 6.11 2.80
C VAL A 50 9.00 6.58 4.10
N GLU A 51 9.14 5.82 5.19
CA GLU A 51 8.62 6.22 6.51
C GLU A 51 9.46 7.31 7.17
N VAL A 52 10.78 7.34 6.91
CA VAL A 52 11.68 8.40 7.39
C VAL A 52 11.42 9.72 6.65
N ASP A 53 11.29 9.68 5.32
CA ASP A 53 10.99 10.86 4.53
C ASP A 53 9.94 10.55 3.44
N PRO A 54 8.65 10.84 3.73
CA PRO A 54 7.56 10.61 2.80
C PRO A 54 7.58 11.51 1.55
N TYR A 55 8.41 12.56 1.54
CA TYR A 55 8.47 13.53 0.45
C TYR A 55 9.51 13.20 -0.61
N GLN A 56 10.31 12.14 -0.42
CA GLN A 56 11.30 11.70 -1.40
C GLN A 56 10.65 11.32 -2.73
N THR A 57 11.32 11.70 -3.81
CA THR A 57 10.88 11.37 -5.15
C THR A 57 11.32 9.96 -5.54
N THR A 58 10.55 9.32 -6.45
CA THR A 58 10.91 7.98 -6.94
C THR A 58 12.29 7.88 -7.60
N PRO A 59 12.82 8.92 -8.30
CA PRO A 59 14.20 8.90 -8.79
C PRO A 59 15.25 8.97 -7.66
N GLU A 60 15.03 9.77 -6.62
CA GLU A 60 15.94 9.83 -5.45
C GLU A 60 16.00 8.49 -4.72
N LEU A 61 14.83 7.87 -4.51
CA LEU A 61 14.73 6.51 -3.96
C LEU A 61 15.48 5.49 -4.82
N ALA A 62 15.36 5.59 -6.15
CA ALA A 62 16.04 4.70 -7.09
C ALA A 62 17.56 4.80 -6.98
N VAL A 63 18.09 6.03 -6.91
CA VAL A 63 19.53 6.29 -6.71
C VAL A 63 19.98 5.75 -5.35
N SER A 64 19.23 6.04 -4.28
CA SER A 64 19.54 5.58 -2.92
C SER A 64 19.58 4.05 -2.80
N LEU A 65 18.65 3.36 -3.46
CA LEU A 65 18.50 1.91 -3.38
C LEU A 65 19.35 1.17 -4.42
N GLY A 66 20.04 1.88 -5.32
CA GLY A 66 20.80 1.27 -6.42
C GLY A 66 19.91 0.49 -7.40
N GLU A 67 18.64 0.85 -7.51
CA GLU A 67 17.63 0.15 -8.30
C GLU A 67 17.07 1.06 -9.41
N SER A 68 16.44 0.46 -10.41
CA SER A 68 15.79 1.27 -11.45
C SER A 68 14.52 1.94 -10.91
N GLN A 69 14.22 3.17 -11.35
CA GLN A 69 13.00 3.88 -10.96
C GLN A 69 11.71 3.03 -11.18
N PRO A 70 11.54 2.29 -12.30
CA PRO A 70 10.39 1.40 -12.46
C PRO A 70 10.32 0.28 -11.42
N THR A 71 11.47 -0.24 -10.95
CA THR A 71 11.51 -1.22 -9.86
C THR A 71 10.99 -0.61 -8.57
N VAL A 72 11.45 0.60 -8.21
CA VAL A 72 10.98 1.33 -7.03
C VAL A 72 9.47 1.60 -7.10
N VAL A 73 8.96 2.08 -8.24
CA VAL A 73 7.52 2.33 -8.42
C VAL A 73 6.69 1.06 -8.22
N ARG A 74 7.13 -0.07 -8.79
CA ARG A 74 6.46 -1.37 -8.58
C ARG A 74 6.52 -1.80 -7.11
N GLY A 75 7.67 -1.61 -6.45
CA GLY A 75 7.86 -1.93 -5.03
C GLY A 75 6.94 -1.10 -4.14
N LEU A 76 6.86 0.21 -4.38
CA LEU A 76 5.94 1.10 -3.65
C LEU A 76 4.49 0.64 -3.77
N LYS A 77 4.09 0.22 -4.98
CA LYS A 77 2.74 -0.32 -5.23
C LYS A 77 2.51 -1.65 -4.48
N SER A 78 3.49 -2.55 -4.43
CA SER A 78 3.35 -3.83 -3.71
C SER A 78 3.25 -3.66 -2.20
N ILE A 79 3.87 -2.62 -1.63
CA ILE A 79 3.72 -2.26 -0.20
C ILE A 79 2.56 -1.29 0.08
N GLY A 80 1.69 -1.04 -0.91
CA GLY A 80 0.49 -0.21 -0.75
C GLY A 80 0.74 1.30 -0.60
N LYS A 81 1.93 1.79 -0.97
CA LYS A 81 2.25 3.23 -0.92
C LYS A 81 1.75 3.93 -2.20
N VAL A 82 1.16 5.10 -2.01
CA VAL A 82 0.64 5.95 -3.09
C VAL A 82 1.07 7.39 -2.86
N ARG A 83 1.31 8.14 -3.93
CA ARG A 83 1.62 9.57 -3.84
C ARG A 83 0.37 10.35 -3.47
N LYS A 84 0.44 11.09 -2.36
CA LYS A 84 -0.57 12.08 -1.96
C LYS A 84 0.07 13.46 -1.93
N LEU A 85 -0.72 14.48 -2.21
CA LEU A 85 -0.28 15.86 -2.03
C LEU A 85 -0.30 16.22 -0.55
N GLY A 86 0.60 17.10 -0.13
CA GLY A 86 0.60 17.66 1.23
C GLY A 86 -0.67 18.48 1.47
N GLN A 87 -1.11 18.50 2.72
CA GLN A 87 -2.22 19.35 3.14
C GLN A 87 -1.72 20.79 3.32
N TRP A 88 -2.48 21.76 2.83
CA TRP A 88 -2.19 23.16 3.08
C TRP A 88 -2.52 23.52 4.53
N VAL A 89 -1.55 24.12 5.24
CA VAL A 89 -1.70 24.56 6.63
C VAL A 89 -1.66 26.09 6.66
N PRO A 90 -2.66 26.79 7.24
CA PRO A 90 -2.79 28.24 7.14
C PRO A 90 -1.60 29.06 7.62
N HIS A 91 -0.92 28.62 8.68
CA HIS A 91 0.22 29.32 9.25
C HIS A 91 1.16 28.34 9.97
N ALA A 92 2.44 28.67 10.03
CA ALA A 92 3.41 27.98 10.88
C ALA A 92 3.28 28.48 12.33
N LEU A 93 2.70 27.66 13.19
CA LEU A 93 2.52 28.00 14.61
C LEU A 93 3.85 27.98 15.36
N LYS A 94 4.03 28.90 16.31
CA LYS A 94 5.11 28.80 17.30
C LYS A 94 4.67 27.85 18.43
N GLN A 95 5.64 27.38 19.23
CA GLN A 95 5.34 26.51 20.37
C GLN A 95 4.33 27.13 21.34
N TYR A 96 4.44 28.44 21.58
CA TYR A 96 3.47 29.17 22.39
C TYR A 96 2.05 29.05 21.85
N ASP A 97 1.86 29.31 20.54
CA ASP A 97 0.55 29.26 19.90
C ASP A 97 -0.03 27.84 19.90
N MET A 98 0.82 26.82 19.71
CA MET A 98 0.41 25.41 19.79
C MET A 98 -0.11 25.05 21.18
N ASN A 99 0.64 25.42 22.23
CA ASN A 99 0.27 25.16 23.61
C ASN A 99 -1.03 25.89 23.97
N HIS A 100 -1.11 27.19 23.66
CA HIS A 100 -2.29 28.00 23.93
C HIS A 100 -3.54 27.43 23.25
N ARG A 101 -3.43 27.00 21.99
CA ARG A 101 -4.54 26.35 21.27
C ARG A 101 -4.96 25.02 21.91
N ALA A 102 -3.99 24.20 22.34
CA ALA A 102 -4.29 22.94 23.01
C ALA A 102 -4.99 23.17 24.37
N ASP A 103 -4.50 24.12 25.17
CA ASP A 103 -5.07 24.48 26.46
C ASP A 103 -6.50 25.04 26.32
N MET A 104 -6.74 25.91 25.34
CA MET A 104 -8.09 26.38 25.02
C MET A 104 -9.01 25.23 24.60
N ALA A 105 -8.55 24.35 23.70
CA ALA A 105 -9.36 23.23 23.21
C ALA A 105 -9.70 22.22 24.32
N LEU A 106 -8.84 22.05 25.32
CA LEU A 106 -9.06 21.16 26.47
C LEU A 106 -9.91 21.83 27.57
N SER A 107 -9.83 23.15 27.72
CA SER A 107 -10.59 23.89 28.73
C SER A 107 -12.04 24.10 28.32
N LEU A 108 -12.34 24.33 27.04
CA LEU A 108 -13.72 24.55 26.57
C LEU A 108 -14.69 23.40 26.95
N PRO A 109 -14.36 22.11 26.75
CA PRO A 109 -15.24 21.00 27.15
C PRO A 109 -15.35 20.81 28.66
N THR A 110 -14.38 21.30 29.44
CA THR A 110 -14.40 21.17 30.90
C THR A 110 -15.19 22.28 31.58
N VAL A 111 -15.23 23.47 30.98
CA VAL A 111 -16.06 24.59 31.44
C VAL A 111 -17.52 24.39 31.03
N GLU A 112 -17.79 23.89 29.81
CA GLU A 112 -19.15 23.73 29.30
C GLU A 112 -19.38 22.29 28.82
N ARG A 113 -19.63 21.40 29.79
CA ARG A 113 -19.86 19.95 29.56
C ARG A 113 -21.15 19.66 28.77
N THR A 114 -22.03 20.64 28.61
CA THR A 114 -23.28 20.56 27.83
C THR A 114 -23.11 21.32 26.51
N HIS A 115 -23.85 20.96 25.46
CA HIS A 115 -23.77 21.65 24.16
C HIS A 115 -24.63 22.93 24.06
N THR A 116 -25.26 23.34 25.16
CA THR A 116 -26.23 24.46 25.22
C THR A 116 -25.61 25.82 24.86
N TRP A 117 -24.31 25.98 25.07
CA TRP A 117 -23.59 27.21 24.75
C TRP A 117 -23.38 27.44 23.24
N LEU A 118 -23.41 26.37 22.42
CA LEU A 118 -23.27 26.50 20.97
C LEU A 118 -24.43 27.30 20.37
N GLU A 119 -25.62 27.25 20.98
CA GLU A 119 -26.78 28.04 20.57
C GLU A 119 -26.62 29.54 20.85
N GLN A 120 -25.72 29.89 21.78
CA GLN A 120 -25.44 31.27 22.19
C GLN A 120 -24.19 31.85 21.52
N LEU A 121 -23.45 31.02 20.78
CA LEU A 121 -22.23 31.41 20.09
C LEU A 121 -22.56 32.24 18.85
N VAL A 122 -22.24 33.53 18.88
CA VAL A 122 -22.33 34.41 17.71
C VAL A 122 -20.92 34.59 17.12
N ILE A 123 -20.73 34.16 15.88
CA ILE A 123 -19.47 34.32 15.13
C ILE A 123 -19.69 35.42 14.09
N GLY A 124 -18.76 36.39 14.03
CA GLY A 124 -18.77 37.44 13.02
C GLY A 124 -18.27 36.94 11.66
N ASP A 125 -18.77 37.57 10.59
CA ASP A 125 -18.33 37.41 9.20
C ASP A 125 -17.03 38.16 8.86
#